data_AF-A0AAJ5CII5-F1
#
_entry.id   AF-A0AAJ5CII5-F1
#
_cell.length_a   1.000
_cell.length_b   1.000
_cell.length_c   1.000
_cell.angle_alpha   90.00
_cell.angle_beta   90.00
_cell.angle_gamma   90.00
#
_symmetry.space_group_name_H-M   'P 1'
#
loop_
_entity.id
_entity.type
_entity.pdbx_description
1 polymer ?
#
loop_
_entity_poly.entity_id
_entity_poly.type
_entity_poly.pdbx_seq_one_letter_code
_entity_poly.pdbx_strand_id
1 'polypeptide(L)' 'MDTMTVHVATARSATSVAGARQSAWDFLEGLVHQIAAEAGDSVVLVVSELVTNALRHGGAPGAWT' A
#
# COMPACT_ATOMS: atom_id res chain seq x y z
N MET A 1 20.53 4.74 -17.37
CA MET A 1 19.29 4.83 -16.57
C MET A 1 19.30 3.60 -15.69
N ASP A 2 19.82 3.75 -14.49
CA ASP A 2 19.97 2.65 -13.53
C ASP A 2 18.61 2.38 -12.88
N THR A 3 18.02 1.25 -13.20
CA THR A 3 16.79 0.77 -12.57
C THR A 3 17.11 0.35 -11.14
N MET A 4 16.81 1.25 -10.19
CA MET A 4 16.87 0.96 -8.77
C MET A 4 15.93 -0.21 -8.45
N THR A 5 16.49 -1.37 -8.15
CA THR A 5 15.72 -2.57 -7.81
C THR A 5 15.52 -2.61 -6.31
N VAL A 6 14.30 -2.31 -5.87
CA VAL A 6 13.92 -2.37 -4.46
C VAL A 6 13.44 -3.78 -4.14
N HIS A 7 14.23 -4.52 -3.35
CA HIS A 7 13.83 -5.81 -2.82
C HIS A 7 12.91 -5.59 -1.61
N VAL A 8 11.61 -5.41 -1.87
CA VAL A 8 10.61 -5.44 -0.79
C VAL A 8 10.52 -6.88 -0.31
N ALA A 9 10.95 -7.13 0.93
CA ALA A 9 10.64 -8.39 1.61
C ALA A 9 9.13 -8.59 1.50
N THR A 10 8.68 -9.67 0.85
CA THR A 10 7.26 -9.97 0.74
C THR A 10 6.72 -10.09 2.15
N ALA A 11 6.07 -9.03 2.64
CA ALA A 11 5.42 -9.02 3.93
C ALA A 11 4.35 -10.12 3.86
N ARG A 12 4.69 -11.30 4.36
CA ARG A 12 3.83 -12.47 4.46
C ARG A 12 2.86 -12.25 5.63
N SER A 13 2.17 -11.13 5.62
CA SER A 13 0.87 -10.98 6.23
C SER A 13 -0.02 -10.75 5.03
N ALA A 14 -1.08 -11.52 4.86
CA ALA A 14 -2.01 -11.34 3.75
C ALA A 14 -2.63 -9.95 3.86
N THR A 15 -1.98 -8.94 3.30
CA THR A 15 -2.42 -7.56 3.32
C THR A 15 -3.57 -7.48 2.34
N SER A 16 -4.78 -7.76 2.81
CA SER A 16 -5.98 -7.45 2.06
C SER A 16 -6.07 -5.93 1.87
N VAL A 17 -6.66 -5.48 0.77
CA VAL A 17 -6.90 -4.06 0.55
C VAL A 17 -7.70 -3.47 1.72
N ALA A 18 -8.66 -4.22 2.28
CA ALA A 18 -9.43 -3.82 3.45
C ALA A 18 -8.56 -3.66 4.71
N GLY A 19 -7.64 -4.59 4.96
CA GLY A 19 -6.71 -4.51 6.10
C GLY A 19 -5.77 -3.32 5.96
N ALA A 20 -5.22 -3.08 4.77
CA ALA A 20 -4.39 -1.91 4.50
C ALA A 20 -5.14 -0.59 4.72
N ARG A 21 -6.41 -0.55 4.31
CA ARG A 21 -7.28 0.61 4.50
C ARG A 21 -7.52 0.88 5.98
N GLN A 22 -7.85 -0.15 6.77
CA GLN A 22 -8.06 0.01 8.20
C GLN A 22 -6.79 0.48 8.91
N SER A 23 -5.63 -0.11 8.59
CA SER A 23 -4.36 0.34 9.18
C SER A 23 -3.99 1.78 8.80
N ALA A 24 -4.36 2.24 7.60
CA ALA A 24 -4.18 3.63 7.21
C ALA A 24 -5.08 4.56 8.06
N TRP A 25 -6.32 4.18 8.33
CA TRP A 25 -7.20 4.93 9.23
C TRP A 25 -6.65 4.98 10.66
N ASP A 26 -6.28 3.83 11.23
CA ASP A 26 -5.73 3.75 12.59
C ASP A 26 -4.46 4.61 12.73
N PHE A 27 -3.62 4.65 11.69
CA PHE A 27 -2.44 5.52 11.64
C PHE A 27 -2.81 7.01 11.65
N LEU A 28 -3.79 7.41 10.83
CA LEU A 28 -4.23 8.80 10.74
C LEU A 28 -4.89 9.29 12.04
N GLU A 29 -5.67 8.44 12.70
CA GLU A 29 -6.26 8.72 14.02
C GLU A 29 -5.18 8.88 15.12
N GLY A 30 -4.04 8.21 14.97
CA GLY A 30 -2.90 8.29 15.90
C GLY A 30 -2.01 9.52 15.72
N LEU A 31 -2.27 10.40 14.73
CA LEU A 31 -1.43 11.56 14.49
C LEU A 31 -1.57 12.61 15.61
N VAL A 32 -0.43 13.04 16.16
CA VAL A 32 -0.37 14.14 17.16
C VAL A 32 -0.94 15.44 16.57
N HIS A 33 -0.69 15.69 15.29
CA HIS A 33 -1.27 16.82 14.56
C HIS A 33 -2.23 16.27 13.50
N GLN A 34 -3.51 16.55 13.68
CA GLN A 34 -4.52 16.13 12.73
C GLN A 34 -4.29 16.79 11.37
N ILE A 35 -4.50 16.01 10.32
CA ILE A 35 -4.54 16.52 8.95
C ILE A 35 -5.98 16.82 8.55
N ALA A 36 -6.15 17.62 7.50
CA ALA A 36 -7.45 17.86 6.91
C ALA A 36 -8.10 16.53 6.47
N ALA A 37 -9.42 16.41 6.63
CA ALA A 37 -10.15 15.18 6.32
C ALA A 37 -9.93 14.75 4.86
N GLU A 38 -9.89 15.71 3.94
CA GLU A 38 -9.65 15.48 2.51
C GLU A 38 -8.25 14.89 2.24
N ALA A 39 -7.26 15.30 3.03
CA ALA A 39 -5.91 14.74 2.96
C ALA A 39 -5.89 13.31 3.53
N GLY A 40 -6.64 13.04 4.60
CA GLY A 40 -6.81 11.69 5.16
C GLY A 40 -7.44 10.73 4.14
N ASP A 41 -8.54 11.13 3.51
CA ASP A 41 -9.20 10.34 2.46
C ASP A 41 -8.24 10.04 1.30
N SER A 42 -7.44 11.03 0.91
CA SER A 42 -6.44 10.87 -0.15
C SER A 42 -5.37 9.83 0.21
N VAL A 43 -4.87 9.83 1.45
CA VAL A 43 -3.89 8.83 1.93
C VAL A 43 -4.50 7.43 1.88
N VAL A 44 -5.72 7.28 2.37
CA VAL A 44 -6.43 5.99 2.42
C VAL A 44 -6.68 5.43 1.01
N LEU A 45 -7.01 6.30 0.05
CA LEU A 45 -7.12 5.95 -1.37
C LEU A 45 -5.76 5.49 -1.93
N VAL A 46 -4.70 6.28 -1.75
CA VAL A 46 -3.36 5.95 -2.25
C VAL A 46 -2.89 4.60 -1.71
N VAL A 47 -3.04 4.35 -0.40
CA VAL A 47 -2.67 3.06 0.20
C VAL A 47 -3.48 1.91 -0.39
N SER A 48 -4.80 2.11 -0.59
CA SER A 48 -5.67 1.11 -1.21
C SER A 48 -5.22 0.77 -2.64
N GLU A 49 -4.88 1.78 -3.44
CA GLU A 49 -4.42 1.61 -4.82
C GLU A 49 -3.03 0.97 -4.90
N LEU A 50 -2.11 1.34 -4.01
CA LEU A 50 -0.79 0.71 -3.94
C LEU A 50 -0.88 -0.77 -3.61
N VAL A 51 -1.69 -1.15 -2.62
CA VAL A 51 -1.90 -2.55 -2.26
C VAL A 51 -2.64 -3.29 -3.37
N THR A 52 -3.62 -2.66 -4.01
CA THR A 52 -4.30 -3.23 -5.18
C THR A 52 -3.31 -3.50 -6.33
N ASN A 53 -2.45 -2.54 -6.65
CA ASN A 53 -1.43 -2.69 -7.68
C ASN A 53 -0.42 -3.79 -7.31
N ALA A 54 0.01 -3.85 -6.06
CA ALA A 54 0.91 -4.90 -5.58
C ALA A 54 0.28 -6.29 -5.66
N LEU A 55 -1.01 -6.44 -5.30
CA LEU A 55 -1.71 -7.72 -5.41
C LEU A 55 -1.95 -8.12 -6.87
N ARG A 56 -2.23 -7.16 -7.74
CA ARG A 56 -2.48 -7.38 -9.18
C ARG A 56 -1.20 -7.71 -9.95
N HIS A 57 -0.07 -7.09 -9.58
CA HIS A 57 1.16 -7.12 -10.36
C HIS A 57 2.36 -7.78 -9.66
N GLY A 58 2.28 -8.01 -8.35
CA GLY A 58 3.38 -8.57 -7.54
C GLY A 58 3.53 -10.09 -7.62
N GLY A 59 2.70 -10.78 -8.42
CA GLY A 59 2.97 -12.16 -8.82
C GLY A 59 4.02 -12.20 -9.93
N ALA A 60 5.29 -12.48 -9.61
CA ALA A 60 6.32 -12.80 -10.61
C ALA A 60 6.34 -14.33 -10.90
N PRO A 61 6.89 -14.80 -12.03
CA PRO A 61 6.35 -14.71 -13.39
C PRO A 61 6.15 -16.09 -14.05
N GLY A 62 5.06 -16.23 -14.81
CA GLY A 62 4.86 -17.30 -15.81
C GLY A 62 4.76 -16.77 -17.25
N ALA A 63 5.12 -15.51 -17.49
CA ALA A 63 5.26 -14.94 -18.82
C ALA A 63 6.76 -14.76 -19.06
N TRP A 64 7.28 -15.27 -20.19
CA TRP A 64 8.69 -15.45 -20.53
C TRP A 64 9.37 -16.73 -19.99
N THR A 65 8.74 -17.89 -20.19
CA THR A 65 9.46 -19.16 -20.44
C THR A 65 8.84 -19.85 -21.64
#